data_AF-A0ABD5T4Z7-F1
#
_entry.id   AF-A0ABD5T4Z7-F1
#
_cell.length_a   1.000
_cell.length_b   1.000
_cell.length_c   1.000
_cell.angle_alpha   90.00
_cell.angle_beta   90.00
_cell.angle_gamma   90.00
#
_symmetry.space_group_name_H-M   'P 1'
#
loop_
_entity.id
_entity.type
_entity.pdbx_description
1 polymer ?
#
loop_
_entity_poly.entity_id
_entity_poly.type
_entity_poly.pdbx_seq_one_letter_code
_entity_poly.pdbx_strand_id
1 'polypeptide(L)'
;MTDSERISTMLTSSGGGHRLLTRRQFLATSGVLALSGCLGGENNESTNAAVDDAVANAPDPDDPTSSTYARAGAADRPTVTYYGNWKCPYCADFSTDFLGNIVTDYVEPGDISLQFRALAYIDGEPFLASDAPRAAQGGLGVWNVAPETYWRYHEYVFANQPPEG
;
A
#
# COMPACT_ATOMS: atom_id res chain seq x y z
N MET A 1 48.27 -11.35 -38.63
CA MET A 1 49.31 -12.29 -39.11
C MET A 1 50.09 -12.63 -37.85
N THR A 2 49.84 -13.71 -37.11
CA THR A 2 49.62 -15.17 -37.34
C THR A 2 49.09 -15.71 -35.99
N ASP A 3 48.46 -16.87 -35.76
CA ASP A 3 48.14 -18.05 -36.55
C ASP A 3 46.97 -18.78 -35.85
N SER A 4 46.24 -19.59 -36.61
CA SER A 4 45.24 -20.54 -36.12
C SER A 4 45.91 -21.84 -35.69
N GLU A 5 45.45 -22.48 -34.61
CA GLU A 5 45.34 -23.95 -34.60
C GLU A 5 44.07 -24.40 -33.87
N ARG A 6 43.34 -25.28 -34.55
CA ARG A 6 42.15 -26.02 -34.11
C ARG A 6 42.61 -27.37 -33.59
N ILE A 7 42.03 -27.90 -32.49
CA ILE A 7 41.78 -29.35 -32.37
C ILE A 7 40.40 -29.56 -31.73
N SER A 8 39.68 -30.50 -32.34
CA SER A 8 38.28 -30.84 -32.15
C SER A 8 38.11 -32.08 -31.26
N THR A 9 36.88 -32.23 -30.74
CA THR A 9 36.15 -33.50 -30.52
C THR A 9 36.10 -34.07 -29.10
N MET A 10 34.92 -33.82 -28.48
CA MET A 10 33.96 -34.73 -27.83
C MET A 10 34.39 -36.08 -27.21
N LEU A 11 33.73 -36.33 -26.07
CA LEU A 11 33.12 -37.57 -25.52
C LEU A 11 33.52 -37.70 -24.02
N THR A 12 32.72 -38.06 -23.02
CA THR A 12 31.27 -38.33 -22.84
C THR A 12 31.07 -38.54 -21.32
N SER A 13 29.91 -38.07 -20.81
CA SER A 13 29.08 -38.61 -19.71
C SER A 13 29.69 -38.92 -18.33
N SER A 14 29.05 -38.31 -17.32
CA SER A 14 28.23 -38.98 -16.28
C SER A 14 28.43 -38.18 -14.98
N GLY A 15 27.43 -37.63 -14.30
CA GLY A 15 26.03 -37.98 -14.20
C GLY A 15 25.67 -37.76 -12.73
N GLY A 16 24.88 -36.72 -12.44
CA GLY A 16 24.56 -36.32 -11.07
C GLY A 16 23.42 -35.31 -11.06
N GLY A 17 22.26 -35.75 -11.57
CA GLY A 17 21.05 -34.92 -11.65
C GLY A 17 20.53 -34.56 -10.27
N HIS A 18 20.66 -33.29 -9.90
CA HIS A 18 19.82 -32.70 -8.85
C HIS A 18 18.40 -32.60 -9.41
N ARG A 19 17.55 -33.53 -8.94
CA ARG A 19 16.14 -33.61 -9.33
C ARG A 19 15.45 -32.30 -8.99
N LEU A 20 15.02 -31.62 -10.04
CA LEU A 20 14.06 -30.52 -10.03
C LEU A 20 12.81 -31.00 -9.29
N LEU A 21 12.50 -30.41 -8.13
CA LEU A 21 11.27 -30.70 -7.40
C LEU A 21 10.13 -29.95 -8.10
N THR A 22 9.50 -30.66 -9.04
CA THR A 22 8.33 -30.19 -9.79
C THR A 22 7.10 -30.16 -8.89
N ARG A 23 6.39 -29.03 -8.97
CA ARG A 23 4.99 -28.80 -8.59
C ARG A 23 4.11 -30.05 -8.68
N ARG A 24 3.23 -30.20 -7.68
CA ARG A 24 2.07 -31.10 -7.54
C ARG A 24 2.35 -32.41 -6.79
N GLN A 25 2.19 -32.33 -5.47
CA GLN A 25 1.54 -33.39 -4.72
C GLN A 25 0.39 -32.77 -3.93
N PHE A 26 -0.79 -32.75 -4.56
CA PHE A 26 -2.05 -32.65 -3.85
C PHE A 26 -2.28 -34.00 -3.16
N LEU A 27 -2.11 -34.06 -1.83
CA LEU A 27 -2.78 -35.07 -1.03
C LEU A 27 -4.03 -34.45 -0.43
N ALA A 28 -5.15 -34.68 -1.11
CA ALA A 28 -6.47 -34.60 -0.52
C ALA A 28 -6.65 -35.82 0.39
N THR A 29 -6.45 -35.64 1.69
CA THR A 29 -6.94 -36.58 2.70
C THR A 29 -8.09 -35.93 3.44
N SER A 30 -9.30 -36.29 3.00
CA SER A 30 -10.56 -36.01 3.68
C SER A 30 -10.55 -36.69 5.05
N GLY A 31 -10.41 -35.90 6.11
CA GLY A 31 -10.61 -36.34 7.49
C GLY A 31 -11.69 -35.47 8.13
N VAL A 32 -12.96 -35.88 7.99
CA VAL A 32 -14.06 -35.25 8.73
C VAL A 32 -14.05 -35.82 10.15
N LEU A 33 -13.53 -35.04 11.10
CA LEU A 33 -13.79 -35.24 12.52
C LEU A 33 -14.93 -34.29 12.90
N ALA A 34 -16.16 -34.80 12.91
CA ALA A 34 -17.31 -34.10 13.46
C ALA A 34 -17.24 -34.15 15.00
N LEU A 35 -16.48 -33.23 15.59
CA LEU A 35 -16.56 -32.93 17.02
C LEU A 35 -17.66 -31.88 17.22
N SER A 36 -18.84 -32.38 17.57
CA SER A 36 -19.93 -31.58 18.11
C SER A 36 -19.53 -31.10 19.51
N GLY A 37 -19.41 -29.79 19.72
CA GLY A 37 -19.06 -29.23 21.02
C GLY A 37 -18.92 -27.70 21.01
N CYS A 38 -19.94 -27.02 21.53
CA CYS A 38 -20.06 -25.58 21.63
C CYS A 38 -18.94 -24.94 22.48
N LEU A 39 -18.12 -24.10 21.87
CA LEU A 39 -17.58 -22.89 22.49
C LEU A 39 -17.49 -21.83 21.39
N GLY A 40 -18.26 -20.76 21.54
CA GLY A 40 -18.15 -19.57 20.72
C GLY A 40 -16.76 -18.97 20.90
N GLY A 41 -15.90 -19.23 19.93
CA GLY A 41 -14.74 -18.40 19.66
C GLY A 41 -15.23 -17.29 18.75
N GLU A 42 -15.35 -16.08 19.30
CA GLU A 42 -15.37 -14.88 18.48
C GLU A 42 -14.08 -14.92 17.66
N ASN A 43 -14.23 -15.13 16.35
CA ASN A 43 -13.15 -14.93 15.40
C ASN A 43 -12.86 -13.43 15.40
N ASN A 44 -12.14 -12.96 16.40
CA ASN A 44 -11.41 -11.70 16.31
C ASN A 44 -10.15 -12.00 15.49
N GLU A 45 -10.39 -12.44 14.25
CA GLU A 45 -9.46 -12.14 13.18
C GLU A 45 -9.48 -10.63 13.13
N SER A 46 -8.47 -10.02 13.77
CA SER A 46 -8.07 -8.67 13.41
C SER A 46 -7.74 -8.79 11.94
N THR A 47 -8.77 -8.58 11.11
CA THR A 47 -8.61 -8.29 9.71
C THR A 47 -7.79 -7.02 9.75
N ASN A 48 -6.47 -7.16 9.66
CA ASN A 48 -5.71 -6.22 8.86
C ASN A 48 -6.40 -6.35 7.51
N ALA A 49 -7.48 -5.58 7.31
CA ALA A 49 -8.16 -5.48 6.05
C ALA A 49 -7.03 -5.20 5.07
N ALA A 50 -6.83 -6.10 4.11
CA ALA A 50 -5.85 -5.85 3.07
C ALA A 50 -6.28 -4.53 2.44
N VAL A 51 -5.48 -3.49 2.67
CA VAL A 51 -5.76 -2.15 2.17
C VAL A 51 -5.38 -2.17 0.70
N ASP A 52 -6.33 -2.61 -0.10
CA ASP A 52 -6.22 -2.85 -1.54
C ASP A 52 -7.45 -2.27 -2.27
N ASP A 53 -7.84 -1.07 -1.86
CA ASP A 53 -8.88 -0.26 -2.50
C ASP A 53 -8.30 0.70 -3.55
N ALA A 54 -9.16 1.54 -4.13
CA ALA A 54 -8.78 2.51 -5.15
C ALA A 54 -7.78 3.55 -4.62
N VAL A 55 -7.91 3.98 -3.37
CA VAL A 55 -7.00 5.00 -2.81
C VAL A 55 -5.63 4.38 -2.58
N ALA A 56 -5.56 3.19 -1.98
CA ALA A 56 -4.29 2.48 -1.73
C ALA A 56 -3.48 2.19 -3.01
N ASN A 57 -4.14 2.18 -4.16
CA ASN A 57 -3.59 1.96 -5.49
C ASN A 57 -3.66 3.19 -6.39
N ALA A 58 -3.88 4.38 -5.82
CA ALA A 58 -3.97 5.62 -6.58
C ALA A 58 -2.69 5.82 -7.43
N PRO A 59 -2.80 6.28 -8.69
CA PRO A 59 -1.64 6.43 -9.56
C PRO A 59 -0.59 7.39 -8.98
N ASP A 60 0.67 6.98 -8.95
CA ASP A 60 1.77 7.86 -8.57
C ASP A 60 2.01 8.94 -9.65
N PRO A 61 2.46 10.15 -9.27
CA PRO A 61 2.95 11.14 -10.23
C PRO A 61 4.28 10.67 -10.86
N ASP A 62 4.61 11.17 -12.06
CA ASP A 62 5.84 10.81 -12.77
C ASP A 62 7.14 11.16 -12.00
N ASP A 63 7.10 12.24 -11.21
CA ASP A 63 8.17 12.65 -10.31
C ASP A 63 7.58 13.04 -8.93
N PRO A 64 7.39 12.08 -8.01
CA PRO A 64 6.85 12.36 -6.69
C PRO A 64 7.77 13.26 -5.86
N THR A 65 9.09 13.24 -6.13
CA THR A 65 10.09 14.01 -5.38
C THR A 65 10.03 15.52 -5.69
N SER A 66 9.39 15.89 -6.81
CA SER A 66 9.13 17.30 -7.15
C SER A 66 8.10 17.99 -6.25
N SER A 67 7.31 17.22 -5.49
CA SER A 67 6.20 17.73 -4.68
C SER A 67 6.50 17.64 -3.18
N THR A 68 6.33 18.74 -2.45
CA THR A 68 6.47 18.77 -0.98
C THR A 68 5.45 17.89 -0.26
N TYR A 69 4.27 17.71 -0.85
CA TYR A 69 3.15 16.99 -0.28
C TYR A 69 2.76 15.82 -1.17
N ALA A 70 2.18 14.79 -0.53
CA ALA A 70 1.72 13.61 -1.22
C ALA A 70 0.71 13.92 -2.31
N ARG A 71 0.95 13.31 -3.48
CA ARG A 71 0.18 13.53 -4.68
C ARG A 71 -0.16 12.20 -5.34
N ALA A 72 -1.33 12.14 -5.96
CA ALA A 72 -1.73 11.09 -6.90
C ALA A 72 -2.17 11.72 -8.21
N GLY A 73 -1.99 10.98 -9.30
CA GLY A 73 -2.29 11.39 -10.66
C GLY A 73 -1.19 12.24 -11.30
N ALA A 74 -1.35 12.48 -12.61
CA ALA A 74 -0.36 13.19 -13.41
C ALA A 74 -0.13 14.63 -12.92
N ALA A 75 1.14 15.05 -12.92
CA ALA A 75 1.55 16.32 -12.32
C ALA A 75 0.99 17.56 -13.05
N ASP A 76 0.67 17.42 -14.34
CA ASP A 76 0.18 18.49 -15.23
C ASP A 76 -1.34 18.71 -15.18
N ARG A 77 -2.05 17.98 -14.31
CA ARG A 77 -3.51 18.10 -14.11
C ARG A 77 -3.83 19.18 -13.07
N PRO A 78 -5.04 19.79 -13.12
CA PRO A 78 -5.55 20.62 -12.03
C PRO A 78 -5.46 19.89 -10.68
N THR A 79 -5.09 20.62 -9.62
CA THR A 79 -4.89 20.02 -8.29
C THR A 79 -6.11 20.22 -7.40
N VAL A 80 -6.66 19.12 -6.89
CA VAL A 80 -7.60 19.14 -5.77
C VAL A 80 -6.84 18.81 -4.50
N THR A 81 -6.88 19.72 -3.52
CA THR A 81 -6.20 19.52 -2.23
C THR A 81 -7.19 19.09 -1.16
N TYR A 82 -6.99 17.88 -0.63
CA TYR A 82 -7.67 17.38 0.55
C TYR A 82 -6.86 17.75 1.80
N TYR A 83 -7.43 18.63 2.63
CA TYR A 83 -6.90 18.94 3.95
C TYR A 83 -7.54 18.01 4.99
N GLY A 84 -6.73 17.20 5.65
CA GLY A 84 -7.19 16.26 6.68
C GLY A 84 -6.28 16.29 7.91
N ASN A 85 -6.67 15.60 8.97
CA ASN A 85 -5.82 15.39 10.14
C ASN A 85 -5.90 13.90 10.51
N TRP A 86 -4.76 13.28 10.83
CA TRP A 86 -4.66 11.84 11.11
C TRP A 86 -5.47 11.36 12.33
N LYS A 87 -6.03 12.28 13.12
CA LYS A 87 -6.86 12.01 14.31
C LYS A 87 -8.31 12.46 14.14
N CYS A 88 -8.69 12.91 12.96
CA CYS A 88 -10.03 13.44 12.70
C CYS A 88 -10.93 12.29 12.27
N PRO A 89 -11.99 11.95 13.02
CA PRO A 89 -12.85 10.80 12.70
C PRO A 89 -13.58 11.01 11.37
N TYR A 90 -14.07 12.23 11.10
CA TYR A 90 -14.68 12.57 9.81
C TYR A 90 -13.70 12.50 8.64
N CYS A 91 -12.39 12.65 8.91
CA CYS A 91 -11.36 12.52 7.91
C CYS A 91 -11.11 11.04 7.60
N ALA A 92 -11.16 10.17 8.62
CA ALA A 92 -11.18 8.73 8.43
C ALA A 92 -12.39 8.29 7.61
N ASP A 93 -13.61 8.70 8.00
CA ASP A 93 -14.85 8.39 7.27
C ASP A 93 -14.76 8.85 5.80
N PHE A 94 -14.27 10.06 5.57
CA PHE A 94 -14.09 10.56 4.20
C PHE A 94 -13.08 9.72 3.41
N SER A 95 -11.96 9.35 4.02
CA SER A 95 -10.93 8.51 3.40
C SER A 95 -11.51 7.16 2.98
N THR A 96 -12.14 6.45 3.92
CA THR A 96 -12.56 5.06 3.73
C THR A 96 -13.83 4.92 2.90
N ASP A 97 -14.71 5.93 2.92
CA ASP A 97 -16.04 5.79 2.32
C ASP A 97 -16.20 6.58 1.01
N PHE A 98 -15.47 7.70 0.85
CA PHE A 98 -15.71 8.64 -0.25
C PHE A 98 -14.50 8.90 -1.14
N LEU A 99 -13.28 8.92 -0.58
CA LEU A 99 -12.08 9.27 -1.34
C LEU A 99 -11.81 8.30 -2.49
N GLY A 100 -12.14 7.02 -2.33
CA GLY A 100 -12.05 6.01 -3.39
C GLY A 100 -12.86 6.36 -4.64
N ASN A 101 -14.03 6.97 -4.49
CA ASN A 101 -14.83 7.44 -5.63
C ASN A 101 -14.12 8.60 -6.34
N ILE A 102 -13.49 9.52 -5.61
CA ILE A 102 -12.73 10.62 -6.21
C ILE A 102 -11.54 10.09 -7.01
N VAL A 103 -10.83 9.09 -6.46
CA VAL A 103 -9.70 8.46 -7.15
C VAL A 103 -10.16 7.79 -8.43
N THR A 104 -11.18 6.92 -8.34
CA THR A 104 -11.72 6.15 -9.48
C THR A 104 -12.31 7.06 -10.56
N ASP A 105 -13.10 8.07 -10.18
CA ASP A 105 -13.88 8.85 -11.14
C ASP A 105 -13.10 10.03 -11.74
N TYR A 106 -12.01 10.49 -11.10
CA TYR A 106 -11.31 11.71 -11.53
C TYR A 106 -9.78 11.62 -11.54
N VAL A 107 -9.14 10.87 -10.64
CA VAL A 107 -7.67 10.75 -10.62
C VAL A 107 -7.21 9.74 -11.67
N GLU A 108 -7.78 8.53 -11.69
CA GLU A 108 -7.44 7.48 -12.65
C GLU A 108 -7.71 7.87 -14.11
N PRO A 109 -8.81 8.57 -14.46
CA PRO A 109 -9.04 9.06 -15.82
C PRO A 109 -8.10 10.20 -16.22
N GLY A 110 -7.39 10.82 -15.27
CA GLY A 110 -6.50 11.95 -15.52
C GLY A 110 -7.23 13.29 -15.64
N ASP A 111 -8.36 13.46 -14.96
CA ASP A 111 -9.07 14.75 -14.92
C ASP A 111 -8.44 15.69 -13.88
N ILE A 112 -8.01 15.13 -12.75
CA ILE A 112 -7.37 15.88 -11.66
C ILE A 112 -6.12 15.17 -11.17
N SER A 113 -5.36 15.91 -10.38
CA SER A 113 -4.39 15.37 -9.44
C SER A 113 -4.90 15.60 -8.03
N LEU A 114 -4.81 14.59 -7.19
CA LEU A 114 -5.16 14.68 -5.77
C LEU A 114 -3.91 15.03 -4.97
N GLN A 115 -4.02 15.95 -4.02
CA GLN A 115 -2.97 16.24 -3.04
C GLN A 115 -3.52 16.13 -1.63
N PHE A 116 -2.83 15.42 -0.74
CA PHE A 116 -3.17 15.41 0.68
C PHE A 116 -2.27 16.36 1.48
N ARG A 117 -2.88 17.13 2.38
CA ARG A 117 -2.16 17.98 3.34
C ARG A 117 -2.67 17.75 4.76
N ALA A 118 -1.80 17.22 5.61
CA ALA A 118 -2.10 17.04 7.03
C ALA A 118 -2.12 18.40 7.75
N LEU A 119 -3.30 18.81 8.23
CA LEU A 119 -3.51 19.98 9.08
C LEU A 119 -3.03 19.69 10.51
N ALA A 120 -1.80 20.10 10.81
CA ALA A 120 -1.17 19.87 12.11
C ALA A 120 -1.57 20.88 13.20
N TYR A 121 -1.89 22.12 12.80
CA TYR A 121 -2.10 23.25 13.71
C TYR A 121 -3.32 24.08 13.30
N ILE A 122 -3.96 24.69 14.29
CA ILE A 122 -4.94 25.78 14.10
C ILE A 122 -4.60 26.90 15.11
N ASP A 123 -4.52 28.14 14.64
CA ASP A 123 -4.16 29.31 15.47
C ASP A 123 -2.88 29.15 16.30
N GLY A 124 -1.90 28.41 15.78
CA GLY A 124 -0.60 28.16 16.42
C GLY A 124 -0.57 26.97 17.39
N GLU A 125 -1.71 26.37 17.69
CA GLU A 125 -1.82 25.24 18.61
C GLU A 125 -2.04 23.91 17.86
N PRO A 126 -1.55 22.78 18.39
CA PRO A 126 -1.82 21.46 17.81
C PRO A 126 -3.32 21.21 17.61
N PHE A 127 -3.71 20.84 16.38
CA PHE A 127 -5.11 20.60 16.05
C PHE A 127 -5.54 19.19 16.51
N LEU A 128 -6.69 19.10 17.20
CA LEU A 128 -7.28 17.89 17.80
C LEU A 128 -6.50 17.26 18.97
N ALA A 129 -5.17 17.18 18.90
CA ALA A 129 -4.37 16.67 20.01
C ALA A 129 -2.89 17.10 19.94
N SER A 130 -2.21 17.01 21.08
CA SER A 130 -0.80 17.39 21.24
C SER A 130 0.19 16.61 20.36
N ASP A 131 -0.21 15.43 19.86
CA ASP A 131 0.57 14.58 18.97
C ASP A 131 0.26 14.79 17.48
N ALA A 132 -0.74 15.59 17.12
CA ALA A 132 -1.12 15.83 15.73
C ALA A 132 0.04 16.36 14.85
N PRO A 133 0.92 17.26 15.32
CA PRO A 133 2.09 17.65 14.55
C PRO A 133 3.04 16.49 14.29
N ARG A 134 3.23 15.57 15.25
CA ARG A 134 4.08 14.39 15.04
C ARG A 134 3.47 13.44 14.03
N ALA A 135 2.16 13.22 14.08
CA ALA A 135 1.46 12.42 13.07
C ALA A 135 1.58 13.03 11.67
N ALA A 136 1.42 14.35 11.54
CA ALA A 136 1.61 15.06 10.28
C ALA A 136 3.03 14.91 9.72
N GLN A 137 4.05 15.05 10.59
CA GLN A 137 5.45 14.80 10.21
C GLN A 137 5.70 13.35 9.81
N GLY A 138 5.07 12.38 10.50
CA GLY A 138 5.16 10.96 10.16
C GLY A 138 4.67 10.69 8.73
N GLY A 139 3.48 11.19 8.38
CA GLY A 139 2.95 11.08 7.01
C GLY A 139 3.85 11.74 5.97
N LEU A 140 4.34 12.96 6.22
CA LEU A 140 5.31 13.61 5.32
C LEU A 140 6.61 12.81 5.17
N GLY A 141 7.08 12.17 6.26
CA GLY A 141 8.24 11.30 6.24
C GLY A 141 8.06 10.11 5.31
N VAL A 142 6.88 9.46 5.32
CA VAL A 142 6.55 8.38 4.39
C VAL A 142 6.60 8.88 2.95
N TRP A 143 5.98 10.02 2.65
CA TRP A 143 6.02 10.59 1.29
C TRP A 143 7.45 10.88 0.82
N ASN A 144 8.29 11.44 1.68
CA ASN A 144 9.65 11.81 1.34
C ASN A 144 10.58 10.61 1.13
N VAL A 145 10.28 9.45 1.71
CA VAL A 145 11.15 8.26 1.70
C VAL A 145 10.65 7.17 0.76
N ALA A 146 9.33 6.97 0.70
CA ALA A 146 8.69 5.90 -0.06
C ALA A 146 7.34 6.38 -0.63
N PRO A 147 7.34 7.37 -1.54
CA PRO A 147 6.13 7.95 -2.11
C PRO A 147 5.21 6.90 -2.75
N GLU A 148 5.77 5.86 -3.37
CA GLU A 148 5.05 4.75 -4.01
C GLU A 148 4.23 3.88 -3.04
N THR A 149 4.47 4.03 -1.73
CA THR A 149 3.71 3.33 -0.68
C THR A 149 2.80 4.26 0.11
N TYR A 150 2.86 5.57 -0.17
CA TYR A 150 2.22 6.58 0.65
C TYR A 150 0.71 6.38 0.75
N TRP A 151 0.02 6.15 -0.37
CA TRP A 151 -1.44 6.05 -0.36
C TRP A 151 -1.96 4.79 0.33
N ARG A 152 -1.20 3.69 0.24
CA ARG A 152 -1.46 2.49 1.05
C ARG A 152 -1.25 2.76 2.55
N TYR A 153 -0.19 3.49 2.90
CA TYR A 153 0.02 3.93 4.29
C TYR A 153 -1.12 4.85 4.77
N HIS A 154 -1.56 5.80 3.94
CA HIS A 154 -2.63 6.74 4.23
C HIS A 154 -3.92 6.00 4.60
N GLU A 155 -4.39 5.11 3.73
CA GLU A 155 -5.59 4.32 3.97
C GLU A 155 -5.43 3.39 5.17
N TYR A 156 -4.26 2.76 5.34
CA TYR A 156 -4.01 1.93 6.51
C TYR A 156 -4.15 2.72 7.80
N VAL A 157 -3.58 3.93 7.89
CA VAL A 157 -3.68 4.75 9.10
C VAL A 157 -5.12 5.17 9.38
N PHE A 158 -5.86 5.64 8.36
CA PHE A 158 -7.24 6.07 8.55
C PHE A 158 -8.20 4.91 8.88
N ALA A 159 -8.06 3.77 8.22
CA ALA A 159 -8.85 2.57 8.52
C ALA A 159 -8.57 1.97 9.91
N ASN A 160 -7.42 2.29 10.52
CA ASN A 160 -7.02 1.78 11.82
C ASN A 160 -6.96 2.87 12.91
N GLN A 161 -7.67 3.99 12.72
CA GLN A 161 -7.81 4.98 13.77
C GLN A 161 -8.55 4.36 14.97
N PRO A 162 -8.05 4.51 16.22
CA PRO A 162 -8.80 4.06 17.38
C PRO A 162 -10.11 4.87 17.54
N PRO A 163 -11.13 4.30 18.20
CA PRO A 163 -12.34 5.05 18.54
C PRO A 163 -12.01 6.35 19.29
N GLU A 164 -12.80 7.39 19.04
CA GLU A 164 -12.72 8.64 19.79
C GLU A 164 -12.93 8.37 21.30
N GLY A 165 -12.13 9.01 22.15
CA GLY A 165 -12.11 8.79 23.61
C GLY A 165 -11.69 10.03 24.40
#